data_AF-A0A382I698-F1
#
_entry.id   AF-A0A382I698-F1
#
_cell.length_a   1.000
_cell.length_b   1.000
_cell.length_c   1.000
_cell.angle_alpha   90.00
_cell.angle_beta   90.00
_cell.angle_gamma   90.00
#
_symmetry.space_group_name_H-M   'P 1'
#
loop_
_entity.id
_entity.type
_entity.pdbx_description
1 polymer ?
#
loop_
_entity_poly.entity_id
_entity_poly.type
_entity_poly.pdbx_seq_one_letter_code
_entity_poly.pdbx_strand_id
1 'polypeptide(L)' 'MSLAEMQIPKHKAAIFSGIGCSGKTSHFINTYGVHTLHGRVLTFAQGAKIANPEMTIIAAGGDGDGLGIGAGHFVAA' A
#
# COMPACT_ATOMS: atom_id res chain seq x y z
N MET A 1 -10.72 -7.72 -11.78
CA MET A 1 -10.34 -6.48 -11.04
C MET A 1 -10.83 -6.64 -9.61
N SER A 2 -9.99 -7.12 -8.68
CA SER A 2 -10.44 -7.61 -7.36
C SER A 2 -11.28 -6.60 -6.56
N LEU A 3 -10.90 -5.31 -6.55
CA LEU A 3 -11.69 -4.27 -5.87
C LEU A 3 -13.12 -4.13 -6.43
N ALA A 4 -13.30 -4.30 -7.74
CA ALA A 4 -14.60 -4.20 -8.39
C ALA A 4 -15.47 -5.45 -8.11
N GLU A 5 -14.86 -6.64 -8.15
CA GLU A 5 -15.52 -7.90 -7.80
C GLU A 5 -15.96 -7.94 -6.34
N MET A 6 -15.16 -7.37 -5.44
CA MET A 6 -15.49 -7.19 -4.02
C MET A 6 -16.43 -6.01 -3.76
N GLN A 7 -16.86 -5.29 -4.80
CA GLN A 7 -17.74 -4.12 -4.70
C GLN A 7 -17.25 -3.04 -3.73
N ILE A 8 -15.93 -2.86 -3.61
CA ILE A 8 -15.34 -1.85 -2.72
C ILE A 8 -15.44 -0.48 -3.40
N PRO A 9 -16.15 0.51 -2.80
CA PRO A 9 -16.20 1.85 -3.35
C PRO A 9 -14.80 2.48 -3.42
N LYS A 10 -14.50 3.19 -4.51
CA LYS A 10 -13.17 3.81 -4.72
C LYS A 10 -12.71 4.70 -3.56
N HIS A 11 -13.64 5.39 -2.90
CA HIS A 11 -13.36 6.27 -1.76
C HIS A 11 -13.21 5.53 -0.42
N LYS A 12 -13.43 4.21 -0.40
CA LYS A 12 -13.23 3.32 0.76
C LYS A 12 -11.95 2.49 0.63
N ALA A 13 -11.17 2.67 -0.43
CA ALA A 13 -9.87 2.03 -0.60
C ALA A 13 -8.75 3.06 -0.65
N ALA A 14 -7.54 2.64 -0.27
CA ALA A 14 -6.32 3.39 -0.50
C ALA A 14 -5.16 2.43 -0.82
N ILE A 15 -4.40 2.75 -1.86
CA ILE A 15 -3.19 2.02 -2.28
C ILE A 15 -1.97 2.79 -1.78
N PHE A 16 -1.19 2.16 -0.92
CA PHE A 16 0.12 2.62 -0.48
C PHE A 16 1.17 1.88 -1.28
N SER A 17 2.17 2.58 -1.80
CA SER A 17 3.26 1.95 -2.55
C SER A 17 4.65 2.40 -2.12
N GLY A 18 5.64 1.52 -2.25
CA GLY A 18 7.06 1.81 -2.04
C GLY A 18 7.74 2.42 -3.28
N ILE A 19 9.07 2.35 -3.35
CA ILE A 19 9.85 2.86 -4.49
C ILE A 19 10.31 1.71 -5.40
N GLY A 20 10.14 1.90 -6.71
CA GLY A 20 10.53 0.93 -7.74
C GLY A 20 9.51 0.85 -8.87
N CYS A 21 9.69 -0.08 -9.82
CA CYS A 21 8.71 -0.30 -10.89
C CYS A 21 7.34 -0.70 -10.33
N SER A 22 7.32 -1.61 -9.37
CA SER A 22 6.12 -1.99 -8.60
C SER A 22 5.52 -0.81 -7.82
N GLY A 23 6.37 0.11 -7.33
CA GLY A 23 5.99 1.33 -6.63
C GLY A 23 5.03 2.24 -7.41
N LYS A 24 5.01 2.13 -8.74
CA LYS A 24 4.11 2.93 -9.59
C LYS A 24 2.64 2.47 -9.54
N THR A 25 2.33 1.35 -8.89
CA THR A 25 0.98 0.76 -8.86
C THR A 25 -0.09 1.74 -8.35
N SER A 26 0.22 2.58 -7.36
CA SER A 26 -0.71 3.59 -6.82
C SER A 26 -1.16 4.63 -7.85
N HIS A 27 -0.39 4.83 -8.94
CA HIS A 27 -0.72 5.79 -10.00
C HIS A 27 -1.63 5.21 -11.08
N PHE A 28 -1.78 3.88 -11.13
CA PHE A 28 -2.55 3.18 -12.16
C PHE A 28 -3.95 2.76 -11.70
N ILE A 29 -4.25 2.91 -10.40
CA ILE A 29 -5.52 2.49 -9.81
C ILE A 29 -6.30 3.73 -9.38
N ASN A 30 -7.53 3.86 -9.86
CA ASN A 30 -8.41 5.01 -9.57
C ASN A 30 -9.04 4.91 -8.17
N THR A 31 -8.26 5.24 -7.15
CA THR A 31 -8.62 5.32 -5.73
C THR A 31 -7.63 6.27 -5.01
N TYR A 32 -7.69 6.40 -3.69
CA TYR A 32 -6.65 7.14 -2.98
C TYR A 32 -5.30 6.45 -3.14
N GLY A 33 -4.27 7.17 -3.60
CA GLY A 33 -2.93 6.64 -3.84
C GLY A 33 -1.88 7.39 -3.03
N VAL A 34 -1.02 6.67 -2.32
CA VAL A 34 0.09 7.23 -1.55
C VAL A 34 1.39 6.54 -1.94
N HIS A 35 2.23 7.24 -2.71
CA HIS A 35 3.56 6.78 -3.09
C HIS A 35 4.55 7.23 -1.99
N THR A 36 5.01 6.27 -1.19
CA THR A 36 5.76 6.51 0.06
C THR A 36 7.28 6.52 -0.18
N LEU A 37 8.07 6.30 0.88
CA LEU A 37 9.53 6.18 0.81
C LEU A 37 9.97 4.73 0.60
N HIS A 38 11.18 4.56 0.10
CA HIS A 38 11.75 3.25 -0.21
C HIS A 38 11.80 2.36 1.05
N GLY A 39 11.14 1.22 1.00
CA GLY A 39 11.02 0.27 2.09
C GLY A 39 10.20 0.74 3.28
N ARG A 40 9.37 1.78 3.14
CA ARG A 40 8.53 2.32 4.23
C ARG A 40 7.04 2.12 4.01
N VAL A 41 6.63 1.47 2.92
CA VAL A 41 5.21 1.29 2.56
C VAL A 41 4.38 0.69 3.70
N LEU A 42 4.89 -0.34 4.40
CA LEU A 42 4.17 -1.00 5.49
C LEU A 42 3.98 -0.08 6.70
N THR A 43 4.99 0.72 7.07
CA THR A 43 4.86 1.64 8.21
C THR A 43 3.79 2.71 7.99
N PHE A 44 3.72 3.26 6.77
CA PHE A 44 2.66 4.22 6.41
C PHE A 44 1.29 3.54 6.32
N ALA A 45 1.21 2.35 5.71
CA ALA A 45 -0.04 1.62 5.57
C ALA A 45 -0.61 1.19 6.93
N GLN A 46 0.22 0.72 7.86
CA GLN A 46 -0.19 0.38 9.22
C GLN A 46 -0.74 1.61 9.97
N GLY A 47 -0.03 2.74 9.92
CA GLY A 47 -0.52 3.98 10.53
C GLY A 47 -1.87 4.41 9.97
N ALA A 48 -2.04 4.33 8.64
CA ALA A 48 -3.32 4.63 7.99
C ALA A 48 -4.43 3.67 8.43
N LYS A 49 -4.13 2.36 8.57
CA LYS A 49 -5.10 1.37 9.01
C LYS A 49 -5.51 1.55 10.47
N ILE A 50 -4.57 1.90 11.35
CA ILE A 50 -4.85 2.21 12.76
C ILE A 50 -5.73 3.47 12.86
N ALA A 51 -5.44 4.50 12.06
CA ALA A 51 -6.19 5.75 12.08
C ALA A 51 -7.61 5.61 11.50
N ASN A 52 -7.81 4.72 10.52
CA ASN A 52 -9.12 4.45 9.92
C ASN A 52 -9.34 2.95 9.68
N PRO A 53 -9.81 2.21 10.70
CA PRO A 53 -10.00 0.76 10.63
C PRO A 53 -11.01 0.30 9.57
N GLU A 54 -11.95 1.16 9.16
CA GLU A 54 -12.99 0.85 8.17
C GLU A 54 -12.51 1.03 6.71
N MET A 55 -11.34 1.62 6.49
CA MET A 55 -10.78 1.79 5.16
C MET A 55 -10.06 0.51 4.71
N THR A 56 -10.26 0.13 3.44
CA THR A 56 -9.48 -0.94 2.80
C THR A 56 -8.12 -0.38 2.42
N ILE A 57 -7.07 -0.80 3.14
CA ILE A 57 -5.69 -0.39 2.89
C ILE A 57 -4.95 -1.51 2.18
N ILE A 58 -4.29 -1.19 1.07
CA ILE A 58 -3.47 -2.14 0.31
C ILE A 58 -2.06 -1.58 0.20
N ALA A 59 -1.07 -2.34 0.67
CA ALA A 59 0.34 -2.02 0.48
C ALA A 59 0.89 -2.81 -0.73
N ALA A 60 1.51 -2.11 -1.68
CA ALA A 60 2.10 -2.68 -2.87
C ALA A 60 3.58 -2.27 -2.99
N GLY A 61 4.48 -3.25 -3.07
CA GLY A 61 5.92 -3.01 -3.14
C GLY A 61 6.62 -4.09 -3.94
N GLY A 62 7.87 -3.83 -4.33
CA GLY A 62 8.74 -4.83 -4.93
C GLY A 62 9.41 -5.70 -3.87
N ASP A 63 10.05 -6.77 -4.31
CA ASP A 63 10.92 -7.60 -3.48
C ASP A 63 12.05 -6.79 -2.82
N GLY A 64 12.78 -5.95 -3.57
CA GLY A 64 13.83 -5.10 -3.00
C GLY A 64 13.31 -4.04 -2.02
N ASP A 65 12.09 -3.53 -2.25
CA ASP A 65 11.46 -2.54 -1.37
C ASP A 65 10.99 -3.20 -0.06
N GLY A 66 10.22 -4.28 -0.14
CA GLY A 66 9.60 -4.93 1.02
C GLY A 66 10.49 -5.94 1.74
N LEU A 67 11.30 -6.69 1.01
CA LEU A 67 12.16 -7.77 1.53
C LEU A 67 13.65 -7.41 1.56
N GLY A 68 14.03 -6.28 0.97
CA GLY A 68 15.36 -5.68 1.09
C GLY A 68 15.40 -4.62 2.18
N ILE A 69 15.40 -3.35 1.81
CA ILE A 69 15.48 -2.21 2.76
C ILE A 69 14.29 -2.14 3.73
N GLY A 70 13.14 -2.69 3.33
CA GLY A 70 11.92 -2.76 4.15
C GLY A 70 11.81 -4.02 5.02
N ALA A 71 12.77 -4.95 4.96
CA ALA A 71 12.64 -6.27 5.60
C ALA A 71 12.30 -6.20 7.08
N GLY A 72 12.91 -5.28 7.83
CA GLY A 72 12.62 -5.09 9.26
C GLY A 72 11.16 -4.72 9.52
N HIS A 73 10.56 -3.90 8.66
CA HIS A 73 9.14 -3.54 8.76
C HIS A 73 8.24 -4.68 8.29
N PHE A 74 8.68 -5.51 7.34
CA PHE A 74 7.93 -6.69 6.91
C PHE A 74 7.82 -7.74 8.01
N VAL A 75 8.89 -7.98 8.77
CA VAL A 75 8.89 -8.93 9.90
C VAL A 75 8.06 -8.40 11.08
N ALA A 76 8.04 -7.08 11.27
CA ALA A 76 7.26 -6.42 12.32
C ALA A 76 5.81 -6.08 11.91
N ALA A 77 5.39 -6.46 10.70
CA ALA A 77 4.13 -6.03 10.09
C ALA A 77 2.88 -6.66 10.73
#